data_AF-F9FAI0-F1
#
_entry.id   AF-F9FAI0-F1
#
_cell.length_a   1.000
_cell.length_b   1.000
_cell.length_c   1.000
_cell.angle_alpha   90.00
_cell.angle_beta   90.00
_cell.angle_gamma   90.00
#
_symmetry.space_group_name_H-M   'P 1'
#
loop_
_entity.id
_entity.type
_entity.pdbx_description
1 polymer ?
#
loop_
_entity_poly.entity_id
_entity_poly.type
_entity_poly.pdbx_seq_one_letter_code
_entity_poly.pdbx_strand_id
1 'polypeptide(L)'
;HSSHLTQPLDVGVFGPLKKAYGSQISFLTRASITHITKDDFFPAFKAAFELVFTEKNIKSSFQGAGLVPWNPEAVTSRLDVRLRTPTPPETPDVLALPWISQTPRTATEALSQSTLIKDRVSKHQGSSPTPILASVDQLAKATVSINHQLTLLTGEIKALREANEALSKRRSAKRTRLQDSGPLTGKKASQF
;
A
#
# COMPACT_ATOMS: atom_id res chain seq x y z
N HIS A 1 17.53 21.56 -25.75
CA HIS A 1 16.76 21.20 -24.54
C HIS A 1 15.51 20.46 -25.02
N SER A 2 15.29 19.22 -24.58
CA SER A 2 14.11 18.40 -24.97
C SER A 2 13.07 18.44 -23.85
N SER A 3 11.78 18.53 -24.17
CA SER A 3 10.72 18.46 -23.16
C SER A 3 10.64 17.05 -22.58
N HIS A 4 10.36 16.91 -21.27
CA HIS A 4 10.17 15.62 -20.58
C HIS A 4 9.12 14.72 -21.25
N LEU A 5 8.19 15.29 -22.02
CA LEU A 5 7.17 14.55 -22.78
C LEU A 5 7.73 13.80 -24.00
N THR A 6 8.93 14.16 -24.45
CA THR A 6 9.61 13.56 -25.61
C THR A 6 10.74 12.62 -25.20
N GLN A 7 10.99 12.49 -23.89
CA GLN A 7 12.05 11.65 -23.35
C GLN A 7 11.43 10.31 -22.92
N PRO A 8 11.69 9.19 -23.64
CA PRO A 8 11.04 7.91 -23.36
C PRO A 8 11.20 7.47 -21.90
N LEU A 9 12.40 7.66 -21.33
CA LEU A 9 12.66 7.29 -19.94
C LEU A 9 11.76 8.04 -18.95
N ASP A 10 11.54 9.33 -19.15
CA ASP A 10 10.65 10.14 -18.32
C ASP A 10 9.18 9.77 -18.52
N VAL A 11 8.78 9.44 -19.74
CA VAL A 11 7.39 9.08 -20.08
C VAL A 11 6.97 7.72 -19.53
N GLY A 12 7.86 6.72 -19.55
CA GLY A 12 7.46 5.33 -19.32
C GLY A 12 8.30 4.52 -18.34
N VAL A 13 9.45 5.01 -17.88
CA VAL A 13 10.40 4.19 -17.09
C VAL A 13 10.62 4.75 -15.69
N PHE A 14 10.91 6.05 -15.55
CA PHE A 14 11.27 6.61 -14.24
C PHE A 14 10.10 6.67 -13.25
N GLY A 15 8.88 6.92 -13.71
CA GLY A 15 7.69 6.84 -12.86
C GLY A 15 7.50 5.44 -12.27
N PRO A 16 7.38 4.39 -13.09
CA PRO A 16 7.32 3.01 -12.61
C PRO A 16 8.52 2.58 -11.77
N LEU A 17 9.75 3.00 -12.12
CA LEU A 17 10.96 2.70 -11.35
C LEU A 17 10.89 3.29 -9.93
N LYS A 18 10.49 4.55 -9.78
CA LYS A 18 10.28 5.20 -8.48
C LYS A 18 9.24 4.45 -7.65
N LYS A 19 8.14 4.02 -8.27
CA LYS A 19 7.08 3.25 -7.60
C LYS A 19 7.56 1.87 -7.17
N ALA A 20 8.22 1.13 -8.05
CA ALA A 20 8.76 -0.20 -7.77
C ALA A 20 9.80 -0.15 -6.65
N TYR A 21 10.75 0.79 -6.73
CA TYR A 21 11.75 0.99 -5.68
C TYR A 21 11.11 1.43 -4.36
N GLY A 22 10.16 2.39 -4.40
CA GLY A 22 9.40 2.80 -3.23
C GLY A 22 8.68 1.63 -2.55
N SER A 23 8.15 0.68 -3.34
CA SER A 23 7.57 -0.56 -2.80
C SER A 23 8.61 -1.43 -2.09
N GLN A 24 9.81 -1.61 -2.69
CA GLN A 24 10.90 -2.40 -2.08
C GLN A 24 11.36 -1.80 -0.74
N ILE A 25 11.48 -0.46 -0.68
CA ILE A 25 11.91 0.24 0.54
C ILE A 25 10.79 0.33 1.58
N SER A 26 9.53 0.44 1.16
CA SER A 26 8.40 0.49 2.10
C SER A 26 8.35 -0.71 3.04
N PHE A 27 8.81 -1.87 2.57
CA PHE A 27 8.98 -3.07 3.38
C PHE A 27 10.04 -2.88 4.48
N LEU A 28 11.18 -2.28 4.15
CA LEU A 28 12.26 -1.99 5.11
C LEU A 28 11.84 -0.94 6.15
N THR A 29 11.14 0.11 5.71
CA THR A 29 10.62 1.15 6.61
C THR A 29 9.61 0.57 7.60
N ARG A 30 8.75 -0.37 7.18
CA ARG A 30 7.83 -1.11 8.06
C ARG A 30 8.54 -2.02 9.07
N ALA A 31 9.79 -2.38 8.82
CA ALA A 31 10.64 -3.14 9.74
C ALA A 31 11.49 -2.24 10.66
N SER A 32 11.13 -0.96 10.80
CA SER A 32 11.85 0.06 11.59
C SER A 32 13.30 0.29 11.16
N ILE A 33 13.64 -0.02 9.90
CA ILE A 33 14.93 0.35 9.31
C ILE A 33 14.79 1.79 8.81
N THR A 34 15.35 2.73 9.57
CA THR A 34 15.27 4.17 9.29
C THR A 34 16.37 4.67 8.37
N HIS A 35 17.40 3.85 8.12
CA HIS A 35 18.55 4.20 7.27
C HIS A 35 18.77 3.12 6.22
N ILE A 36 18.85 3.53 4.95
CA ILE A 36 19.13 2.63 3.82
C ILE A 36 20.65 2.64 3.60
N THR A 37 21.30 1.51 3.86
CA THR A 37 22.73 1.36 3.54
C THR A 37 22.93 0.99 2.07
N LYS A 38 24.17 0.99 1.58
CA LYS A 38 24.49 0.51 0.22
C LYS A 38 24.06 -0.95 0.01
N ASP A 39 24.21 -1.77 1.05
CA ASP A 39 23.85 -3.20 1.02
C ASP A 39 22.32 -3.41 0.93
N ASP A 40 21.53 -2.41 1.35
CA ASP A 40 20.08 -2.40 1.19
C ASP A 40 19.66 -1.80 -0.16
N PHE A 41 20.34 -0.72 -0.59
CA PHE A 41 20.04 0.02 -1.80
C PHE A 41 20.24 -0.83 -3.06
N PHE A 42 21.42 -1.45 -3.24
CA PHE A 42 21.75 -2.11 -4.50
C PHE A 42 20.82 -3.29 -4.82
N PRO A 43 20.50 -4.19 -3.87
CA PRO A 43 19.54 -5.26 -4.13
C PRO A 43 18.13 -4.76 -4.42
N ALA A 44 17.65 -3.77 -3.65
CA ALA A 44 16.31 -3.19 -3.84
C ALA A 44 16.20 -2.47 -5.20
N PHE A 45 17.22 -1.69 -5.56
CA PHE A 45 17.28 -1.00 -6.85
C PHE A 45 17.37 -1.99 -8.00
N LYS A 46 18.22 -3.04 -7.90
CA LYS A 46 18.35 -4.07 -8.93
C LYS A 46 17.01 -4.77 -9.16
N ALA A 47 16.30 -5.16 -8.10
CA ALA A 47 14.98 -5.79 -8.22
C ALA A 47 13.96 -4.86 -8.89
N ALA A 48 13.94 -3.57 -8.52
CA ALA A 48 13.08 -2.57 -9.16
C ALA A 48 13.45 -2.33 -10.63
N PHE A 49 14.75 -2.33 -10.94
CA PHE A 49 15.27 -2.15 -12.29
C PHE A 49 14.85 -3.30 -13.20
N GLU A 50 15.07 -4.56 -12.80
CA GLU A 50 14.70 -5.74 -13.57
C GLU A 50 13.18 -5.84 -13.81
N LEU A 51 12.38 -5.38 -12.84
CA LEU A 51 10.93 -5.33 -12.97
C LEU A 51 10.45 -4.29 -14.01
N VAL A 52 11.15 -3.16 -14.11
CA VAL A 52 10.69 -2.01 -14.90
C VAL A 52 11.34 -1.93 -16.27
N PHE A 53 12.62 -2.26 -16.40
CA PHE A 53 13.36 -2.24 -17.66
C PHE A 53 13.10 -3.51 -18.50
N THR A 54 11.82 -3.74 -18.80
CA THR A 54 11.37 -4.79 -19.70
C THR A 54 11.26 -4.25 -21.13
N GLU A 55 11.42 -5.12 -22.12
CA GLU A 55 11.25 -4.75 -23.54
C GLU A 55 9.89 -4.09 -23.80
N LYS A 56 8.82 -4.59 -23.16
CA LYS A 56 7.48 -4.04 -23.24
C LYS A 56 7.42 -2.59 -22.76
N ASN A 57 7.98 -2.32 -21.57
CA ASN A 57 7.96 -0.98 -20.99
C ASN A 57 8.82 0.00 -21.80
N ILE A 58 9.97 -0.47 -22.33
CA ILE A 58 10.82 0.32 -23.22
C ILE A 58 10.03 0.67 -24.48
N LYS A 59 9.48 -0.30 -25.21
CA LYS A 59 8.68 -0.03 -26.42
C LYS A 59 7.51 0.92 -26.15
N SER A 60 6.75 0.70 -25.07
CA SER A 60 5.64 1.59 -24.72
C SER A 60 6.11 3.01 -24.38
N SER A 61 7.31 3.16 -23.82
CA SER A 61 7.87 4.47 -23.50
C SER A 61 8.24 5.28 -24.76
N PHE A 62 8.80 4.62 -25.78
CA PHE A 62 9.08 5.24 -27.07
C PHE A 62 7.78 5.58 -27.83
N GLN A 63 6.76 4.72 -27.71
CA GLN A 63 5.44 4.99 -28.25
C GLN A 63 4.77 6.17 -27.55
N GLY A 64 4.84 6.22 -26.21
CA GLY A 64 4.29 7.31 -25.41
C GLY A 64 4.96 8.66 -25.65
N ALA A 65 6.24 8.64 -26.02
CA ALA A 65 7.00 9.83 -26.46
C ALA A 65 6.73 10.21 -27.93
N GLY A 66 5.90 9.45 -28.65
CA GLY A 66 5.57 9.70 -30.05
C GLY A 66 6.71 9.40 -31.03
N LEU A 67 7.74 8.64 -30.63
CA LEU A 67 8.92 8.37 -31.45
C LEU A 67 8.79 7.09 -32.27
N VAL A 68 8.23 6.02 -31.68
CA VAL A 68 8.13 4.71 -32.34
C VAL A 68 6.77 4.04 -32.06
N PRO A 69 5.90 3.91 -33.08
CA PRO A 69 5.98 4.59 -34.38
C PRO A 69 5.89 6.10 -34.21
N TRP A 70 6.41 6.86 -35.19
CA TRP A 70 6.38 8.31 -35.16
C TRP A 70 4.92 8.82 -35.11
N ASN A 71 4.55 9.47 -34.00
CA ASN A 71 3.21 10.01 -33.76
C ASN A 71 3.30 11.29 -32.90
N PRO A 72 3.40 12.47 -33.54
CA PRO A 72 3.44 13.76 -32.85
C PRO A 72 2.21 14.06 -31.98
N GLU A 73 1.03 13.53 -32.36
CA GLU A 73 -0.22 13.76 -31.62
C GLU A 73 -0.20 13.16 -30.22
N ALA A 74 0.57 12.08 -30.01
CA ALA A 74 0.75 11.46 -28.70
C ALA A 74 1.33 12.42 -27.65
N VAL A 75 2.07 13.44 -28.11
CA VAL A 75 2.68 14.48 -27.26
C VAL A 75 1.82 15.74 -27.24
N THR A 76 1.31 16.20 -28.39
CA THR A 76 0.56 17.47 -28.48
C THR A 76 -0.80 17.40 -27.77
N SER A 77 -1.49 16.26 -27.79
CA SER A 77 -2.76 16.07 -27.06
C SER A 77 -2.62 16.19 -25.55
N ARG A 78 -1.44 15.92 -24.98
CA ARG A 78 -1.16 16.08 -23.53
C ARG A 78 -0.89 17.52 -23.13
N LEU A 79 -0.56 18.38 -24.10
CA LEU A 79 -0.35 19.81 -23.89
C LEU A 79 -1.66 20.59 -23.88
N ASP A 80 -2.73 20.03 -24.45
CA ASP A 80 -4.08 20.62 -24.40
C ASP A 80 -4.74 20.31 -23.05
N VAL A 81 -4.33 21.03 -22.01
CA VAL A 81 -4.82 20.84 -20.64
C VAL A 81 -6.24 21.39 -20.52
N ARG A 82 -7.24 20.53 -20.75
CA ARG A 82 -8.61 20.78 -20.30
C ARG A 82 -8.77 20.36 -18.84
N LEU A 83 -8.82 21.33 -17.94
CA LEU A 83 -9.18 21.11 -16.53
C LEU A 83 -10.62 20.57 -16.45
N ARG A 84 -10.78 19.27 -16.18
CA ARG A 84 -12.08 18.68 -15.83
C ARG A 84 -12.14 18.45 -14.33
N THR A 85 -13.09 19.09 -13.68
CA THR A 85 -13.47 18.81 -12.29
C THR A 85 -14.09 17.40 -12.24
N PRO A 86 -13.59 16.47 -11.42
CA PRO A 86 -14.20 15.16 -11.29
C PRO A 86 -15.58 15.30 -10.64
N THR A 87 -16.59 14.67 -11.24
CA THR A 87 -17.94 14.54 -10.67
C THR A 87 -17.87 13.65 -9.42
N PRO A 88 -18.54 14.01 -8.31
CA PRO A 88 -18.54 13.20 -7.10
C PRO A 88 -19.11 11.79 -7.35
N PRO A 89 -18.60 10.76 -6.67
CA PRO A 89 -19.15 9.41 -6.77
C PRO A 89 -20.53 9.35 -6.12
N GLU A 90 -21.52 8.82 -6.84
CA GLU A 90 -22.82 8.47 -6.28
C GLU A 90 -22.66 7.31 -5.29
N THR A 91 -23.21 7.50 -4.10
CA THR A 91 -23.34 6.48 -3.05
C THR A 91 -24.37 5.42 -3.45
N PRO A 92 -24.05 4.12 -3.41
CA PRO A 92 -25.03 3.07 -3.67
C PRO A 92 -26.05 2.99 -2.53
N ASP A 93 -27.32 2.99 -2.91
CA ASP A 93 -28.49 2.75 -2.06
C ASP A 93 -28.55 1.25 -1.71
N VAL A 94 -28.17 0.90 -0.47
CA VAL A 94 -28.15 -0.50 -0.01
C VAL A 94 -29.52 -0.85 0.54
N LEU A 95 -30.27 -1.59 -0.28
CA LEU A 95 -31.57 -2.16 0.05
C LEU A 95 -31.55 -2.95 1.37
N ALA A 96 -32.54 -2.66 2.20
CA ALA A 96 -32.75 -3.18 3.53
C ALA A 96 -32.97 -4.70 3.56
N LEU A 97 -32.01 -5.43 4.15
CA LEU A 97 -32.26 -6.75 4.71
C LEU A 97 -32.89 -6.61 6.11
N PRO A 98 -33.78 -7.54 6.54
CA PRO A 98 -34.31 -7.54 7.90
C PRO A 98 -33.19 -7.82 8.90
N TRP A 99 -32.79 -6.82 9.67
CA TRP A 99 -31.60 -6.91 10.53
C TRP A 99 -31.90 -7.53 11.91
N ILE A 100 -31.01 -8.42 12.37
CA ILE A 100 -31.00 -9.08 13.69
C ILE A 100 -29.83 -8.49 14.49
N SER A 101 -30.02 -8.26 15.79
CA SER A 101 -29.00 -7.68 16.69
C SER A 101 -27.70 -8.50 16.70
N GLN A 102 -26.72 -8.09 15.89
CA GLN A 102 -25.38 -8.67 15.84
C GLN A 102 -24.32 -7.60 16.14
N THR A 103 -23.24 -8.02 16.80
CA THR A 103 -22.10 -7.15 17.10
C THR A 103 -21.45 -6.68 15.78
N PRO A 104 -21.39 -5.36 15.52
CA PRO A 104 -20.84 -4.81 14.28
C PRO A 104 -19.35 -5.13 14.16
N ARG A 105 -18.95 -5.67 13.01
CA ARG A 105 -17.56 -6.07 12.73
C ARG A 105 -16.76 -5.01 11.96
N THR A 106 -17.45 -3.99 11.45
CA THR A 106 -16.84 -2.92 10.65
C THR A 106 -17.38 -1.55 11.05
N ALA A 107 -16.61 -0.48 10.76
CA ALA A 107 -17.03 0.89 11.03
C ALA A 107 -18.32 1.26 10.28
N THR A 108 -18.46 0.84 9.02
CA THR A 108 -19.65 1.08 8.19
C THR A 108 -20.88 0.39 8.79
N GLU A 109 -20.73 -0.83 9.29
CA GLU A 109 -21.80 -1.55 9.95
C GLU A 109 -22.23 -0.87 11.27
N ALA A 110 -21.27 -0.40 12.08
CA ALA A 110 -21.55 0.33 13.31
C ALA A 110 -22.33 1.63 13.06
N LEU A 111 -21.96 2.39 12.02
CA LEU A 111 -22.69 3.60 11.62
C LEU A 111 -24.10 3.27 11.14
N SER A 112 -24.24 2.27 10.27
CA SER A 112 -25.54 1.86 9.73
C SER A 112 -26.50 1.38 10.84
N GLN A 113 -25.99 0.59 11.80
CA GLN A 113 -26.77 0.17 12.97
C GLN A 113 -27.15 1.36 13.87
N SER A 114 -26.26 2.33 14.06
CA SER A 114 -26.57 3.53 14.83
C SER A 114 -27.75 4.29 14.24
N THR A 115 -27.76 4.53 12.91
CA THR A 115 -28.85 5.21 12.20
C THR A 115 -30.16 4.46 12.36
N LEU A 116 -30.14 3.12 12.21
CA LEU A 116 -31.32 2.27 12.39
C LEU A 116 -31.91 2.36 13.81
N ILE A 117 -31.06 2.32 14.84
CA ILE A 117 -31.50 2.41 16.24
C ILE A 117 -32.12 3.78 16.50
N LYS A 118 -31.51 4.85 15.99
CA LYS A 118 -32.03 6.22 16.12
C LYS A 118 -33.40 6.40 15.46
N ASP A 119 -33.58 5.86 14.27
CA ASP A 119 -34.85 5.91 13.55
C ASP A 119 -35.95 5.15 14.30
N ARG A 120 -35.61 4.04 14.95
CA ARG A 120 -36.55 3.25 15.75
C ARG A 120 -36.95 3.95 17.05
N VAL A 121 -35.99 4.56 17.75
CA VAL A 121 -36.23 5.35 18.97
C VAL A 121 -37.10 6.57 18.65
N SER A 122 -36.84 7.24 17.52
CA SER A 122 -37.62 8.41 17.09
C SER A 122 -39.07 8.09 16.72
N LYS A 123 -39.35 6.87 16.27
CA LYS A 123 -40.70 6.42 15.86
C LYS A 123 -41.55 5.85 17.01
N HIS A 124 -40.98 5.66 18.20
CA HIS A 124 -41.69 5.04 19.32
C HIS A 124 -42.46 6.07 20.17
N GLN A 125 -43.76 5.88 20.36
CA GLN A 125 -44.58 6.75 21.19
C GLN A 125 -44.21 6.59 22.68
N GLY A 126 -43.88 7.70 23.35
CA GLY A 126 -43.58 7.71 24.79
C GLY A 126 -42.09 7.73 25.17
N SER A 127 -41.17 7.78 24.21
CA SER A 127 -39.74 8.00 24.50
C SER A 127 -39.39 9.48 24.54
N SER A 128 -38.55 9.88 25.51
CA SER A 128 -37.76 11.11 25.38
C SER A 128 -36.53 10.78 24.52
N PRO A 129 -36.44 11.24 23.26
CA PRO A 129 -35.47 10.73 22.29
C PRO A 129 -34.04 11.21 22.60
N THR A 130 -33.89 12.36 23.24
CA THR A 130 -32.62 13.08 23.34
C THR A 130 -31.50 12.33 24.08
N PRO A 131 -31.71 11.78 25.29
CA PRO A 131 -30.63 11.10 26.03
C PRO A 131 -30.21 9.77 25.40
N ILE A 132 -31.15 9.01 24.85
CA ILE A 132 -30.87 7.70 24.23
C ILE A 132 -30.11 7.88 22.91
N LEU A 133 -30.51 8.84 22.07
CA LEU A 133 -29.82 9.12 20.80
C LEU A 133 -28.35 9.53 21.02
N ALA A 134 -28.09 10.34 22.04
CA ALA A 134 -26.73 10.76 22.41
C ALA A 134 -25.86 9.57 22.85
N SER A 135 -26.41 8.65 23.66
CA SER A 135 -25.71 7.42 24.05
C SER A 135 -25.43 6.49 22.86
N VAL A 136 -26.38 6.38 21.93
CA VAL A 136 -26.21 5.60 20.68
C VAL A 136 -25.09 6.20 19.82
N ASP A 137 -25.04 7.53 19.71
CA ASP A 137 -23.95 8.24 19.01
C ASP A 137 -22.58 7.99 19.64
N GLN A 138 -22.51 8.08 20.97
CA GLN A 138 -21.26 7.86 21.69
C GLN A 138 -20.77 6.41 21.51
N LEU A 139 -21.68 5.44 21.58
CA LEU A 139 -21.37 4.03 21.36
C LEU A 139 -20.92 3.75 19.91
N ALA A 140 -21.58 4.36 18.93
CA ALA A 140 -21.20 4.25 17.53
C ALA A 140 -19.79 4.81 17.29
N LYS A 141 -19.49 6.00 17.83
CA LYS A 141 -18.16 6.61 17.76
C LYS A 141 -17.08 5.74 18.41
N ALA A 142 -17.35 5.18 19.59
CA ALA A 142 -16.43 4.29 20.27
C ALA A 142 -16.15 3.02 19.42
N THR A 143 -17.20 2.42 18.86
CA THR A 143 -17.10 1.22 18.03
C THR A 143 -16.31 1.47 16.74
N VAL A 144 -16.56 2.60 16.07
CA VAL A 144 -15.80 3.01 14.88
C VAL A 144 -14.32 3.18 15.21
N SER A 145 -14.01 3.84 16.34
CA SER A 145 -12.63 4.03 16.81
C SER A 145 -11.93 2.69 17.07
N ILE A 146 -12.59 1.78 17.79
CA ILE A 146 -12.06 0.44 18.08
C ILE A 146 -11.82 -0.35 16.79
N ASN A 147 -12.78 -0.34 15.85
CA ASN A 147 -12.63 -1.05 14.59
C ASN A 147 -11.45 -0.52 13.75
N HIS A 148 -11.23 0.80 13.77
CA HIS A 148 -10.07 1.38 13.12
C HIS A 148 -8.76 0.92 13.79
N GLN A 149 -8.69 0.99 15.12
CA GLN A 149 -7.53 0.51 15.88
C GLN A 149 -7.26 -0.98 15.64
N LEU A 150 -8.29 -1.83 15.65
CA LEU A 150 -8.18 -3.26 15.36
C LEU A 150 -7.66 -3.51 13.95
N THR A 151 -8.09 -2.72 12.97
CA THR A 151 -7.60 -2.83 11.59
C THR A 151 -6.11 -2.52 11.51
N LEU A 152 -5.66 -1.44 12.19
CA LEU A 152 -4.25 -1.05 12.25
C LEU A 152 -3.41 -2.11 12.97
N LEU A 153 -3.83 -2.54 14.17
CA LEU A 153 -3.14 -3.55 14.97
C LEU A 153 -3.05 -4.90 14.25
N THR A 154 -4.11 -5.31 13.55
CA THR A 154 -4.09 -6.53 12.74
C THR A 154 -3.06 -6.44 11.62
N GLY A 155 -2.96 -5.29 10.96
CA GLY A 155 -1.93 -5.02 9.95
C GLY A 155 -0.51 -5.07 10.53
N GLU A 156 -0.30 -4.46 11.69
CA GLU A 156 0.99 -4.44 12.39
C GLU A 156 1.41 -5.85 12.85
N ILE A 157 0.50 -6.60 13.47
CA ILE A 157 0.74 -7.99 13.89
C ILE A 157 1.14 -8.85 12.69
N LYS A 158 0.47 -8.69 11.53
CA LYS A 158 0.81 -9.42 10.31
C LYS A 158 2.23 -9.05 9.83
N ALA A 159 2.55 -7.76 9.77
CA ALA A 159 3.86 -7.29 9.34
C ALA A 159 4.99 -7.77 10.28
N LEU A 160 4.78 -7.71 11.59
CA LEU A 160 5.74 -8.20 12.59
C LEU A 160 5.97 -9.72 12.45
N ARG A 161 4.92 -10.50 12.18
CA ARG A 161 5.04 -11.94 11.95
C ARG A 161 5.86 -12.24 10.69
N GLU A 162 5.59 -11.56 9.59
CA GLU A 162 6.35 -11.71 8.34
C GLU A 162 7.83 -11.32 8.51
N ALA A 163 8.10 -10.20 9.21
CA ALA A 163 9.46 -9.75 9.52
C ALA A 163 10.23 -10.75 10.41
N ASN A 164 9.58 -11.28 11.44
CA ASN A 164 10.17 -12.30 12.31
C ASN A 164 10.50 -13.59 11.55
N GLU A 165 9.64 -14.01 10.63
CA GLU A 165 9.90 -15.18 9.78
C GLU A 165 11.12 -14.94 8.87
N ALA A 166 11.20 -13.77 8.22
CA ALA A 166 12.33 -13.39 7.37
C ALA A 166 13.66 -13.34 8.16
N LEU A 167 13.65 -12.76 9.36
CA LEU A 167 14.82 -12.73 10.25
C LEU A 167 15.25 -14.13 10.69
N SER A 168 14.30 -15.01 11.00
CA SER A 168 14.57 -16.40 11.36
C SER A 168 15.23 -17.17 10.20
N LYS A 169 14.73 -17.01 8.98
CA LYS A 169 15.34 -17.58 7.76
C LYS A 169 16.75 -17.04 7.53
N ARG A 170 16.99 -15.74 7.74
CA ARG A 170 18.34 -15.15 7.62
C ARG A 170 19.31 -15.69 8.66
N ARG A 171 18.87 -15.85 9.91
CA ARG A 171 19.71 -16.39 11.00
C ARG A 171 20.08 -17.85 10.76
N SER A 172 19.13 -18.68 10.33
CA SER A 172 19.39 -20.08 9.98
C SER A 172 20.36 -20.20 8.81
N ALA A 173 20.17 -19.44 7.72
CA ALA A 173 21.09 -19.42 6.59
C ALA A 173 22.51 -18.98 6.98
N LYS A 174 22.66 -17.98 7.86
CA LYS A 174 23.98 -17.57 8.39
C LYS A 174 24.60 -18.69 9.24
N ARG A 175 23.81 -19.40 10.06
CA ARG A 175 24.29 -20.50 10.90
C ARG A 175 24.77 -21.69 10.06
N THR A 176 24.04 -22.06 9.01
CA THR A 176 24.46 -23.11 8.06
C THR A 176 25.77 -22.73 7.38
N ARG A 177 25.89 -21.49 6.89
CA ARG A 177 27.16 -21.01 6.30
C ARG A 177 28.35 -21.07 7.26
N LEU A 178 28.14 -20.76 8.54
CA LEU A 178 29.20 -20.85 9.56
C LEU A 178 29.61 -22.29 9.88
N GLN A 179 28.68 -23.24 9.78
CA GLN A 179 28.97 -24.67 9.95
C GLN A 179 29.72 -25.25 8.73
N ASP A 180 29.37 -24.81 7.51
CA ASP A 180 30.08 -25.21 6.29
C ASP A 180 31.48 -24.58 6.21
N SER A 181 31.68 -23.39 6.78
CA SER A 181 33.00 -22.75 6.92
C SER A 181 33.76 -23.32 8.14
N GLY A 182 34.05 -24.62 8.12
CA GLY A 182 34.75 -25.36 9.18
C GLY A 182 36.02 -24.68 9.74
N PRO A 183 36.54 -25.15 10.89
CA PRO A 183 37.55 -24.44 11.66
C PRO A 183 38.76 -24.11 10.78
N LEU A 184 39.09 -22.81 10.69
CA LEU A 184 40.28 -22.30 10.02
C LEU A 184 41.53 -22.80 10.77
N THR A 185 41.96 -24.03 10.49
CA THR A 185 43.27 -24.52 10.93
C THR A 185 44.34 -23.73 10.19
N GLY A 186 45.08 -22.88 10.94
CA GLY A 186 46.14 -22.02 10.45
C GLY A 186 47.36 -22.78 9.91
N LYS A 187 47.27 -23.30 8.69
CA LYS A 187 48.40 -23.92 7.96
C LYS A 187 48.52 -23.52 6.49
N LYS A 188 48.09 -22.32 6.11
CA LYS A 188 48.40 -21.76 4.77
C LYS A 188 48.87 -20.32 4.85
N ALA A 189 50.10 -20.15 5.32
CA ALA A 189 50.91 -18.95 5.13
C ALA A 189 52.36 -19.39 4.90
N SER A 190 52.63 -20.05 3.77
CA SER A 190 53.97 -20.32 3.24
C SER A 190 53.84 -20.72 1.77
N GLN A 191 53.71 -19.72 0.92
CA GLN A 191 54.14 -19.66 -0.49
C GLN A 191 53.53 -18.39 -1.08
N PHE A 192 54.28 -17.30 -1.02
CA PHE A 192 54.63 -16.39 -2.12
C PHE A 192 55.67 -15.40 -1.58
#